data_AF-A0A2L0BXT3-F1
#
_entry.id   AF-A0A2L0BXT3-F1
#
_cell.length_a   1.000
_cell.length_b   1.000
_cell.length_c   1.000
_cell.angle_alpha   90.00
_cell.angle_beta   90.00
_cell.angle_gamma   90.00
#
_symmetry.space_group_name_H-M   'P 1'
#
loop_
_entity.id
_entity.type
_entity.pdbx_description
1 polymer ?
#
loop_
_entity_poly.entity_id
_entity_poly.type
_entity_poly.pdbx_seq_one_letter_code
_entity_poly.pdbx_strand_id
1 'polypeptide(L)'
;LLLKTVFFPVIIAIMIWFWRRVHMLSRTPALLEYMLVSLGGTLIFLNMPLEFLTLYFDMPYMLLFSDIRQGIFYAALLSFWLIFAGEHMLIQDSGEKNTLKAYWPHLSGIVVGCLSLLIFDLCERGVQLYNPFFSIWVTPIGTNLALSFIILAGISAGIYFIFLCYMIWKVFKNISSKRSVLPSMSTARRLHYEGIIYRFNFLMLATVICAAVTIISFILSQIAEGQNKWDENMELEVSSALC
;
A
#
# COMPACT_ATOMS: atom_id res chain seq x y z
N LEU A 1 -6.41 -9.17 17.67
CA LEU A 1 -7.13 -8.09 18.41
C LEU A 1 -6.20 -7.27 19.30
N LEU A 2 -5.51 -7.88 20.27
CA LEU A 2 -4.57 -7.16 21.17
C LEU A 2 -3.49 -6.35 20.41
N LEU A 3 -2.96 -6.91 19.32
CA LEU A 3 -2.00 -6.22 18.45
C LEU A 3 -2.55 -4.88 17.94
N LYS A 4 -3.75 -4.88 17.33
CA LYS A 4 -4.41 -3.66 16.83
C LYS A 4 -4.62 -2.63 17.95
N THR A 5 -5.05 -3.07 19.14
CA THR A 5 -5.27 -2.18 20.28
C THR A 5 -4.00 -1.49 20.77
N VAL A 6 -2.86 -2.17 20.71
CA VAL A 6 -1.57 -1.61 21.13
C VAL A 6 -1.01 -0.69 20.05
N PHE A 7 -1.06 -1.10 18.78
CA PHE A 7 -0.49 -0.32 17.68
C PHE A 7 -1.32 0.93 17.34
N PHE A 8 -2.65 0.89 17.48
CA PHE A 8 -3.52 2.02 17.18
C PHE A 8 -3.13 3.33 17.90
N PRO A 9 -3.04 3.40 19.25
CA PRO A 9 -2.66 4.62 19.95
C PRO A 9 -1.21 5.03 19.67
N VAL A 10 -0.30 4.06 19.46
CA VAL A 10 1.10 4.33 19.11
C VAL A 10 1.20 5.03 17.75
N ILE A 11 0.49 4.53 16.74
CA ILE A 11 0.48 5.14 15.39
C ILE A 11 -0.14 6.54 15.45
N ILE A 12 -1.23 6.73 16.21
CA ILE A 12 -1.82 8.07 16.41
C ILE A 12 -0.81 9.03 17.04
N ALA A 13 -0.12 8.60 18.09
CA ALA A 13 0.89 9.43 18.77
C ALA A 13 2.03 9.83 17.82
N ILE A 14 2.53 8.89 17.03
CA ILE A 14 3.56 9.15 16.00
C ILE A 14 3.03 10.12 14.94
N MET A 15 1.78 9.97 14.51
CA MET A 15 1.19 10.85 13.50
C MET A 15 1.00 12.29 13.99
N ILE A 16 0.48 12.46 15.22
CA ILE A 16 0.36 13.78 15.84
C ILE A 16 1.73 14.42 15.99
N TRP A 17 2.73 13.65 16.45
CA TRP A 17 4.10 14.13 16.57
C TRP A 17 4.70 14.54 15.23
N PHE A 18 4.55 13.71 14.19
CA PHE A 18 5.04 13.99 12.84
C PHE A 18 4.43 15.27 12.27
N TRP A 19 3.10 15.40 12.34
CA TRP A 19 2.39 16.57 11.82
C TRP A 19 2.76 17.84 12.56
N ARG A 20 2.88 17.77 13.89
CA ARG A 20 3.34 18.90 14.71
C ARG A 20 4.75 19.31 14.32
N ARG A 21 5.66 18.37 14.06
CA ARG A 21 7.03 18.67 13.61
C ARG A 21 7.05 19.33 12.24
N VAL A 22 6.23 18.87 11.29
CA VAL A 22 6.12 19.48 9.96
C VAL A 22 5.67 20.95 10.07
N HIS A 23 4.68 21.25 10.90
CA HIS A 23 4.19 22.62 11.09
C HIS A 23 5.16 23.56 11.85
N MET A 24 6.13 23.03 12.59
CA MET A 24 7.16 23.87 13.22
C MET A 24 8.19 24.40 12.21
N LEU A 25 8.27 23.83 11.01
CA LEU A 25 9.17 24.34 9.98
C LEU A 25 8.54 25.55 9.30
N SER A 26 9.34 26.58 9.03
CA SER A 26 8.91 27.83 8.37
C SER A 26 8.65 27.70 6.86
N ARG A 27 8.35 26.49 6.36
CA ARG A 27 8.12 26.18 4.94
C ARG A 27 6.75 25.54 4.74
N THR A 28 6.19 25.65 3.54
CA THR A 28 4.98 24.89 3.18
C THR A 28 5.30 23.39 3.13
N PRO A 29 4.44 22.50 3.67
CA PRO A 29 4.68 21.07 3.62
C PRO A 29 4.84 20.55 2.20
N ALA A 30 5.75 19.61 2.00
CA ALA A 30 5.99 19.00 0.69
C ALA A 30 4.88 18.00 0.33
N LEU A 31 4.69 17.71 -0.96
CA LEU A 31 3.70 16.72 -1.41
C LEU A 31 3.90 15.36 -0.73
N LEU A 32 5.15 14.93 -0.57
CA LEU A 32 5.51 13.71 0.14
C LEU A 32 5.06 13.70 1.61
N GLU A 33 5.12 14.84 2.30
CA GLU A 33 4.69 14.93 3.70
C GLU A 33 3.16 14.78 3.82
N TYR A 34 2.40 15.37 2.89
CA TYR A 34 0.96 15.15 2.79
C TYR A 34 0.59 13.70 2.47
N MET A 35 1.33 13.06 1.56
CA MET A 35 1.10 11.66 1.21
C MET A 35 1.42 10.71 2.37
N LEU A 36 2.48 10.98 3.14
CA LEU A 36 2.80 10.22 4.36
C LEU A 36 1.72 10.35 5.43
N VAL A 37 1.13 11.54 5.58
CA VAL A 37 0.02 11.75 6.52
C VAL A 37 -1.24 11.05 6.06
N SER A 38 -1.53 11.07 4.76
CA SER A 38 -2.64 10.30 4.18
C SER A 38 -2.45 8.79 4.42
N LEU A 39 -1.26 8.26 4.13
CA LEU A 39 -0.92 6.84 4.37
C LEU A 39 -0.98 6.46 5.85
N GLY A 40 -0.49 7.34 6.73
CA GLY A 40 -0.62 7.16 8.18
C GLY A 40 -2.08 7.17 8.65
N GLY A 41 -2.91 8.04 8.07
CA GLY A 41 -4.35 8.09 8.32
C GLY A 41 -5.07 6.80 7.91
N THR A 42 -4.78 6.26 6.72
CA THR A 42 -5.35 4.98 6.29
C THR A 42 -4.84 3.80 7.13
N LEU A 43 -3.59 3.85 7.61
CA LEU A 43 -3.05 2.85 8.54
C LEU A 43 -3.73 2.91 9.92
N ILE A 44 -4.03 4.11 10.43
CA ILE A 44 -4.82 4.29 11.67
C ILE A 44 -6.22 3.73 11.47
N PHE A 45 -6.85 4.01 10.33
CA PHE A 45 -8.18 3.49 9.99
C PHE A 45 -8.20 1.96 9.91
N LEU A 46 -7.16 1.35 9.34
CA LEU A 46 -6.99 -0.11 9.27
C LEU A 46 -6.81 -0.76 10.65
N ASN A 47 -6.05 -0.12 11.54
CA ASN A 47 -5.76 -0.62 12.89
C ASN A 47 -6.80 -0.25 13.93
N MET A 48 -7.85 0.49 13.57
CA MET A 48 -8.92 0.83 14.49
C MET A 48 -9.57 -0.46 15.00
N PRO A 49 -9.59 -0.72 16.32
CA PRO A 49 -10.00 -1.99 16.90
C PRO A 49 -11.53 -2.09 17.00
N LEU A 50 -12.21 -1.93 15.85
CA LEU A 50 -13.67 -1.98 15.74
C LEU A 50 -14.21 -3.40 15.96
N GLU A 51 -13.35 -4.40 15.84
CA GLU A 51 -13.69 -5.80 16.13
C GLU A 51 -14.09 -6.03 17.60
N PHE A 52 -13.76 -5.13 18.55
CA PHE A 52 -14.30 -5.26 19.91
C PHE A 52 -15.81 -5.00 19.99
N LEU A 53 -16.37 -4.20 19.07
CA LEU A 53 -17.80 -3.93 19.05
C LEU A 53 -18.59 -5.20 18.72
N THR A 54 -18.00 -6.16 18.01
CA THR A 54 -18.66 -7.42 17.68
C THR A 54 -18.87 -8.33 18.88
N LEU A 55 -18.21 -8.07 20.02
CA LEU A 55 -18.47 -8.78 21.28
C LEU A 55 -19.81 -8.37 21.92
N TYR A 56 -20.28 -7.16 21.62
CA TYR A 56 -21.48 -6.58 22.21
C TYR A 56 -22.65 -6.50 21.22
N PHE A 57 -22.35 -6.43 19.92
CA PHE A 57 -23.34 -6.29 18.86
C PHE A 57 -23.05 -7.28 17.73
N ASP A 58 -24.09 -7.93 17.22
CA ASP A 58 -23.98 -8.74 16.01
C ASP A 58 -23.78 -7.83 14.79
N MET A 59 -22.56 -7.83 14.23
CA MET A 59 -22.18 -7.03 13.07
C MET A 59 -21.79 -7.93 11.89
N PRO A 60 -22.76 -8.47 11.11
CA PRO A 60 -22.49 -9.37 9.99
C PRO A 60 -21.65 -8.72 8.88
N TYR A 61 -21.66 -7.39 8.77
CA TYR A 61 -20.89 -6.62 7.78
C TYR A 61 -19.40 -6.46 8.11
N MET A 62 -18.91 -7.02 9.22
CA MET A 62 -17.55 -6.77 9.70
C MET A 62 -16.47 -7.28 8.73
N LEU A 63 -16.70 -8.39 8.02
CA LEU A 63 -15.78 -8.88 6.99
C LEU A 63 -15.65 -7.88 5.85
N LEU A 64 -16.77 -7.52 5.22
CA LEU A 64 -16.80 -6.55 4.12
C LEU A 64 -16.17 -5.21 4.52
N PHE A 65 -16.46 -4.73 5.73
CA PHE A 65 -15.87 -3.51 6.24
C PHE A 65 -14.36 -3.64 6.45
N SER A 66 -13.86 -4.80 6.86
CA SER A 66 -12.42 -5.07 6.96
C SER A 66 -11.74 -5.07 5.59
N ASP A 67 -12.36 -5.66 4.58
CA ASP A 67 -11.81 -5.67 3.21
C ASP A 67 -11.75 -4.25 2.63
N ILE A 68 -12.79 -3.44 2.84
CA ILE A 68 -12.82 -2.03 2.43
C ILE A 68 -11.67 -1.24 3.07
N ARG A 69 -11.44 -1.43 4.39
CA ARG A 69 -10.31 -0.79 5.09
C ARG A 69 -8.96 -1.17 4.49
N GLN A 70 -8.76 -2.46 4.22
CA GLN A 70 -7.54 -2.97 3.59
C GLN A 70 -7.36 -2.42 2.17
N GLY A 71 -8.42 -2.44 1.36
CA GLY A 71 -8.43 -1.89 0.01
C GLY A 71 -8.03 -0.41 -0.03
N ILE A 72 -8.58 0.41 0.89
CA ILE A 72 -8.22 1.84 1.02
C ILE A 72 -6.74 1.99 1.40
N PHE A 73 -6.23 1.18 2.32
CA PHE A 73 -4.82 1.21 2.70
C PHE A 73 -3.90 0.84 1.53
N TYR A 74 -4.20 -0.23 0.80
CA TYR A 74 -3.41 -0.64 -0.37
C TYR A 74 -3.47 0.40 -1.49
N ALA A 75 -4.63 1.00 -1.77
CA ALA A 75 -4.77 2.08 -2.74
C ALA A 75 -3.88 3.29 -2.37
N ALA A 76 -3.88 3.68 -1.09
CA ALA A 76 -3.03 4.76 -0.59
C ALA A 76 -1.54 4.41 -0.67
N LEU A 77 -1.15 3.17 -0.35
CA LEU A 77 0.23 2.68 -0.42
C LEU A 77 0.74 2.69 -1.86
N LEU A 78 -0.03 2.15 -2.81
CA LEU A 78 0.34 2.14 -4.24
C LEU A 78 0.45 3.56 -4.80
N SER A 79 -0.47 4.44 -4.39
CA SER A 79 -0.44 5.87 -4.77
C SER A 79 0.80 6.57 -4.20
N PHE A 80 1.16 6.28 -2.94
CA PHE A 80 2.37 6.79 -2.31
C PHE A 80 3.62 6.39 -3.08
N TRP A 81 3.77 5.10 -3.45
CA TRP A 81 4.93 4.62 -4.21
C TRP A 81 5.09 5.28 -5.56
N LEU A 82 3.98 5.48 -6.27
CA LEU A 82 3.98 6.13 -7.57
C LEU A 82 4.40 7.59 -7.48
N ILE A 83 3.81 8.34 -6.54
CA ILE A 83 4.14 9.75 -6.32
C ILE A 83 5.58 9.88 -5.80
N PHE A 84 6.03 8.96 -4.93
CA PHE A 84 7.39 8.94 -4.43
C PHE A 84 8.43 8.73 -5.53
N ALA A 85 8.24 7.73 -6.39
CA ALA A 85 9.10 7.53 -7.55
C ALA A 85 9.06 8.72 -8.53
N GLY A 86 7.87 9.31 -8.71
CA GLY A 86 7.63 10.49 -9.53
C GLY A 86 8.38 11.74 -9.07
N GLU A 87 8.26 12.11 -7.80
CA GLU A 87 8.90 13.29 -7.21
C GLU A 87 10.41 13.20 -7.34
N HIS A 88 10.99 12.03 -7.03
CA HIS A 88 12.43 11.81 -7.12
C HIS A 88 12.97 11.83 -8.55
N MET A 89 12.13 11.58 -9.57
CA MET A 89 12.49 11.75 -10.98
C MET A 89 12.48 13.23 -11.39
N LEU A 90 11.45 14.00 -11.01
CA LEU A 90 11.28 15.40 -11.44
C LEU A 90 12.26 16.36 -10.77
N ILE A 91 12.62 16.12 -9.51
CA ILE A 91 13.67 16.89 -8.80
C ILE A 91 15.02 16.87 -9.57
N GLN A 92 15.23 15.90 -10.46
CA GLN A 92 16.48 15.72 -11.20
C GLN A 92 16.47 16.29 -12.63
N ASP A 93 15.30 16.42 -13.27
CA ASP A 93 15.19 16.76 -14.70
C ASP A 93 14.64 18.18 -14.97
N SER A 94 13.83 18.78 -14.08
CA SER A 94 13.34 20.16 -14.28
C SER A 94 12.76 20.77 -13.00
N GLY A 95 13.10 22.04 -12.72
CA GLY A 95 12.65 22.80 -11.53
C GLY A 95 11.19 23.25 -11.54
N GLU A 96 10.31 22.56 -12.29
CA GLU A 96 8.88 22.86 -12.29
C GLU A 96 8.18 22.29 -11.06
N LYS A 97 7.29 23.09 -10.48
CA LYS A 97 6.58 22.72 -9.25
C LYS A 97 5.59 21.60 -9.54
N ASN A 98 5.72 20.52 -8.77
CA ASN A 98 4.90 19.33 -8.88
C ASN A 98 3.43 19.65 -8.63
N THR A 99 2.56 19.25 -9.56
CA THR A 99 1.12 19.21 -9.33
C THR A 99 0.64 17.77 -9.43
N LEU A 100 -0.26 17.37 -8.52
CA LEU A 100 -0.94 16.06 -8.54
C LEU A 100 -1.57 15.74 -9.91
N LYS A 101 -1.91 16.78 -10.69
CA LYS A 101 -2.45 16.67 -12.05
C LYS A 101 -1.51 15.93 -13.02
N ALA A 102 -0.19 16.07 -12.88
CA ALA A 102 0.77 15.37 -13.73
C ALA A 102 0.72 13.84 -13.55
N TYR A 103 0.34 13.37 -12.36
CA TYR A 103 0.26 11.94 -12.03
C TYR A 103 -1.14 11.35 -12.19
N TRP A 104 -2.15 12.20 -12.47
CA TRP A 104 -3.56 11.79 -12.53
C TRP A 104 -3.86 10.62 -13.47
N PRO A 105 -3.27 10.53 -14.68
CA PRO A 105 -3.52 9.40 -15.58
C PRO A 105 -3.05 8.04 -15.01
N HIS A 106 -2.00 8.06 -14.20
CA HIS A 106 -1.46 6.85 -13.59
C HIS A 106 -2.19 6.51 -12.29
N LEU A 107 -2.54 7.52 -11.49
CA LEU A 107 -3.39 7.38 -10.31
C LEU A 107 -4.79 6.84 -10.66
N SER A 108 -5.36 7.26 -11.79
CA SER A 108 -6.67 6.76 -12.23
C SER A 108 -6.65 5.25 -12.49
N GLY A 109 -5.52 4.68 -12.94
CA GLY A 109 -5.40 3.23 -13.12
C GLY A 109 -5.52 2.46 -11.80
N ILE A 110 -4.89 2.96 -10.73
CA ILE A 110 -4.98 2.40 -9.38
C ILE A 110 -6.42 2.50 -8.87
N VAL A 111 -7.03 3.68 -9.01
CA VAL A 111 -8.41 3.92 -8.55
C VAL A 111 -9.39 3.00 -9.28
N VAL A 112 -9.26 2.84 -10.60
CA VAL A 112 -10.12 1.94 -11.39
C VAL A 112 -9.96 0.49 -10.93
N GLY A 113 -8.72 0.02 -10.72
CA GLY A 113 -8.46 -1.34 -10.22
C GLY A 113 -9.01 -1.59 -8.82
N CYS A 114 -8.82 -0.65 -7.89
CA CYS A 114 -9.39 -0.74 -6.55
C CYS A 114 -10.91 -0.67 -6.56
N LEU A 115 -11.50 0.18 -7.42
CA LEU A 115 -12.95 0.30 -7.56
C LEU A 115 -13.55 -0.98 -8.15
N SER A 116 -12.89 -1.63 -9.13
CA SER A 116 -13.38 -2.90 -9.67
C SER A 116 -13.36 -4.02 -8.63
N LEU A 117 -12.32 -4.11 -7.80
CA LEU A 117 -12.27 -5.06 -6.69
C LEU A 117 -13.33 -4.74 -5.62
N LEU A 118 -13.53 -3.46 -5.31
CA LEU A 118 -14.56 -3.04 -4.36
C LEU A 118 -15.97 -3.43 -4.85
N ILE A 119 -16.26 -3.24 -6.14
CA ILE A 119 -17.54 -3.65 -6.72
C ILE A 119 -17.69 -5.17 -6.63
N PHE A 120 -16.63 -5.93 -6.94
CA PHE A 120 -16.63 -7.38 -6.79
C PHE A 120 -16.93 -7.81 -5.33
N ASP A 121 -16.24 -7.24 -4.35
CA ASP A 121 -16.46 -7.54 -2.92
C ASP A 121 -17.88 -7.17 -2.47
N LEU A 122 -18.43 -6.05 -2.95
CA LEU A 122 -19.82 -5.66 -2.68
C LEU A 122 -20.83 -6.62 -3.31
N CYS A 123 -20.57 -7.11 -4.52
CA CYS A 123 -21.43 -8.07 -5.19
C CYS A 123 -21.38 -9.46 -4.54
N GLU A 124 -20.22 -9.90 -4.05
CA GLU A 124 -20.06 -11.21 -3.40
C GLU A 124 -20.43 -11.12 -1.90
N ARG A 125 -19.61 -10.41 -1.11
CA ARG A 125 -19.74 -10.33 0.35
C ARG A 125 -20.89 -9.41 0.80
N GLY A 126 -21.23 -8.39 0.01
CA GLY A 126 -22.36 -7.51 0.33
C GLY A 126 -23.71 -8.23 0.21
N VAL A 127 -23.90 -9.09 -0.78
CA VAL A 127 -25.12 -9.90 -0.93
C VAL A 127 -25.17 -11.03 0.11
N GLN A 128 -24.01 -11.57 0.52
CA GLN A 128 -23.91 -12.55 1.59
C GLN A 128 -24.46 -12.06 2.94
N LEU A 129 -24.55 -10.74 3.16
CA LEU A 129 -25.19 -10.17 4.36
C LEU A 129 -26.69 -10.44 4.45
N TYR A 130 -27.36 -10.55 3.30
CA TYR A 130 -28.79 -10.88 3.25
C TYR A 130 -29.01 -12.37 3.04
N ASN A 131 -28.18 -13.02 2.23
CA ASN A 131 -28.26 -14.44 1.97
C ASN A 131 -26.87 -15.11 2.11
N PRO A 132 -26.58 -15.77 3.24
CA PRO A 132 -25.27 -16.35 3.50
C PRO A 132 -24.90 -17.50 2.55
N PHE A 133 -25.88 -18.07 1.84
CA PHE A 133 -25.66 -19.12 0.84
C PHE A 133 -25.48 -18.55 -0.58
N PHE A 134 -25.52 -17.22 -0.74
CA PHE A 134 -25.27 -16.60 -2.02
C PHE A 134 -23.80 -16.76 -2.44
N SER A 135 -23.62 -17.14 -3.70
CA SER A 135 -22.31 -17.15 -4.34
C SER A 135 -22.48 -16.66 -5.78
N ILE A 136 -21.72 -15.63 -6.13
CA ILE A 136 -21.72 -15.03 -7.47
C ILE A 136 -21.34 -16.05 -8.55
N TRP A 137 -20.57 -17.07 -8.17
CA TRP A 137 -20.03 -18.12 -9.02
C TRP A 137 -21.05 -19.17 -9.47
N VAL A 138 -22.24 -19.20 -8.86
CA VAL A 138 -23.28 -20.20 -9.17
C VAL A 138 -24.03 -19.85 -10.46
N THR A 139 -24.17 -18.56 -10.76
CA THR A 139 -24.92 -18.11 -11.95
C THR A 139 -23.95 -17.78 -13.10
N PRO A 140 -24.25 -18.15 -14.35
CA PRO A 140 -23.36 -17.88 -15.48
C PRO A 140 -23.14 -16.37 -15.70
N ILE A 141 -24.19 -15.56 -15.47
CA ILE A 141 -24.12 -14.10 -15.58
C ILE A 141 -23.24 -13.52 -14.46
N GLY A 142 -23.43 -13.98 -13.21
CA GLY A 142 -22.62 -13.55 -12.06
C GLY A 142 -21.15 -13.90 -12.24
N THR A 143 -20.83 -15.13 -12.64
CA THR A 143 -19.46 -15.59 -12.89
C THR A 143 -18.77 -14.75 -13.96
N ASN A 144 -19.43 -14.46 -15.09
CA ASN A 144 -18.85 -13.62 -16.14
C ASN A 144 -18.58 -12.19 -15.65
N LEU A 145 -19.49 -11.64 -14.84
CA LEU A 145 -19.33 -10.31 -14.23
C LEU A 145 -18.16 -10.28 -13.23
N ALA A 146 -18.10 -11.26 -12.34
CA ALA A 146 -17.03 -11.43 -11.36
C ALA A 146 -15.66 -11.55 -12.03
N LEU A 147 -15.53 -12.44 -13.01
CA LEU A 147 -14.31 -12.60 -13.78
C LEU A 147 -13.93 -11.32 -14.51
N SER A 148 -14.89 -10.57 -15.05
CA SER A 148 -14.61 -9.29 -15.71
C SER A 148 -13.98 -8.27 -14.76
N PHE A 149 -14.49 -8.13 -13.53
CA PHE A 149 -13.92 -7.24 -12.53
C PHE A 149 -12.52 -7.68 -12.06
N ILE A 150 -12.33 -8.99 -11.84
CA ILE A 150 -11.03 -9.54 -11.43
C ILE A 150 -9.99 -9.36 -12.54
N ILE A 151 -10.35 -9.63 -13.80
CA ILE A 151 -9.46 -9.46 -14.95
C ILE A 151 -9.11 -7.97 -15.13
N LEU A 152 -10.09 -7.07 -15.03
CA LEU A 152 -9.86 -5.63 -15.11
C LEU A 152 -8.90 -5.15 -14.02
N ALA A 153 -9.10 -5.60 -12.78
CA ALA A 153 -8.20 -5.31 -11.66
C ALA A 153 -6.79 -5.85 -11.94
N GLY A 154 -6.67 -7.09 -12.41
CA GLY A 154 -5.39 -7.71 -12.75
C GLY A 154 -4.62 -6.96 -13.84
N ILE A 155 -5.30 -6.56 -14.92
CA ILE A 155 -4.69 -5.75 -16.00
C ILE A 155 -4.22 -4.40 -15.44
N SER A 156 -5.05 -3.72 -14.64
CA SER A 156 -4.69 -2.43 -14.04
C SER A 156 -3.47 -2.54 -13.12
N ALA A 157 -3.40 -3.59 -12.30
CA ALA A 157 -2.27 -3.88 -11.42
C ALA A 157 -0.99 -4.20 -12.22
N GLY A 158 -1.11 -4.96 -13.31
CA GLY A 158 0.00 -5.28 -14.20
C GLY A 158 0.58 -4.04 -14.89
N ILE A 159 -0.28 -3.17 -15.44
CA ILE A 159 0.14 -1.90 -16.03
C ILE A 159 0.83 -1.01 -14.99
N TYR A 160 0.25 -0.90 -13.80
CA TYR A 160 0.84 -0.16 -12.68
C TYR A 160 2.23 -0.70 -12.32
N PHE A 161 2.39 -2.02 -12.21
CA PHE A 161 3.65 -2.64 -11.83
C PHE A 161 4.75 -2.38 -12.86
N ILE A 162 4.46 -2.57 -14.16
CA ILE A 162 5.41 -2.27 -15.25
C ILE A 162 5.83 -0.80 -15.21
N PHE A 163 4.87 0.10 -15.02
CA PHE A 163 5.13 1.53 -14.93
C PHE A 163 6.00 1.88 -13.71
N LEU A 164 5.70 1.32 -12.54
CA LEU A 164 6.49 1.53 -11.33
C LEU A 164 7.93 1.04 -11.50
N CYS A 165 8.12 -0.15 -12.08
CA CYS A 165 9.44 -0.69 -12.41
C CYS A 165 10.22 0.22 -13.36
N TYR A 166 9.57 0.74 -14.42
CA TYR A 166 10.17 1.69 -15.33
C TYR A 166 10.62 2.97 -14.62
N MET A 167 9.76 3.55 -13.77
CA MET A 167 10.06 4.75 -13.00
C MET A 167 11.24 4.54 -12.05
N ILE A 168 11.25 3.44 -11.30
CA ILE A 168 12.34 3.09 -10.39
C ILE A 168 13.65 2.91 -11.17
N TRP A 169 13.63 2.18 -12.28
CA TRP A 169 14.81 1.99 -13.12
C TRP A 169 15.36 3.32 -13.65
N LYS A 170 14.48 4.21 -14.10
CA LYS A 170 14.87 5.55 -14.56
C LYS A 170 15.49 6.39 -13.43
N VAL A 171 14.91 6.36 -12.22
CA VAL A 171 15.48 7.05 -11.05
C VAL A 171 16.87 6.51 -10.72
N PHE A 172 17.08 5.19 -10.71
CA PHE A 172 18.41 4.61 -10.49
C PHE A 172 19.41 5.01 -11.58
N LYS A 173 19.00 5.02 -12.85
CA LYS A 173 19.85 5.45 -13.97
C LYS A 173 20.26 6.93 -13.84
N ASN A 174 19.31 7.81 -13.50
CA ASN A 174 19.58 9.23 -13.29
C ASN A 174 20.50 9.46 -12.07
N ILE A 175 20.27 8.77 -10.95
CA ILE A 175 21.15 8.82 -9.78
C ILE A 175 22.57 8.38 -10.17
N SER A 176 22.72 7.29 -10.92
CA SER A 176 24.02 6.79 -11.37
C SER A 176 24.74 7.81 -12.25
N SER A 177 24.03 8.46 -13.17
CA SER A 177 24.59 9.50 -14.04
C SER A 177 24.98 10.76 -13.27
N LYS A 178 24.18 11.20 -12.28
CA LYS A 178 24.50 12.37 -11.45
C LYS A 178 25.64 12.09 -10.47
N ARG A 179 25.83 10.84 -10.05
CA ARG A 179 26.94 10.41 -9.17
C ARG A 179 28.31 10.64 -9.78
N SER A 180 28.46 10.56 -11.11
CA SER A 180 29.74 10.85 -11.77
C SER A 180 30.06 12.35 -11.83
N VAL A 181 29.05 13.23 -11.72
CA VAL A 181 29.19 14.70 -11.79
C VAL A 181 29.17 15.35 -10.39
N LEU A 182 28.77 14.61 -9.35
CA LEU A 182 28.81 15.06 -7.95
C LEU A 182 30.17 15.60 -7.47
N PRO A 183 31.35 15.10 -7.90
CA PRO A 183 32.64 15.62 -7.46
C PRO A 183 32.95 17.05 -7.94
N SER A 184 32.29 17.52 -9.01
CA SER A 184 32.53 18.86 -9.59
C SER A 184 31.57 19.93 -9.06
N MET A 185 30.67 19.59 -8.13
CA MET A 185 29.71 20.52 -7.53
C MET A 185 30.23 21.14 -6.22
N SER A 186 29.68 22.30 -5.86
CA SER A 186 29.97 22.93 -4.57
C SER A 186 29.54 22.05 -3.39
N THR A 187 30.32 22.07 -2.31
CA THR A 187 30.15 21.18 -1.14
C THR A 187 28.74 21.21 -0.55
N ALA A 188 28.13 22.38 -0.44
CA ALA A 188 26.76 22.54 0.08
C ALA A 188 25.70 21.87 -0.83
N ARG A 189 25.86 21.96 -2.15
CA ARG A 189 24.94 21.35 -3.12
C ARG A 189 25.13 19.83 -3.16
N ARG A 190 26.38 19.38 -3.11
CA ARG A 190 26.74 17.96 -3.04
C ARG A 190 26.09 17.28 -1.83
N LEU A 191 26.22 17.87 -0.63
CA LEU A 191 25.66 17.30 0.60
C LEU A 191 24.13 17.19 0.57
N HIS A 192 23.45 18.18 -0.03
CA HIS A 192 22.01 18.17 -0.22
C HIS A 192 21.57 17.01 -1.14
N TYR A 193 22.21 16.84 -2.30
CA TYR A 193 21.90 15.75 -3.23
C TYR A 193 22.25 14.37 -2.67
N GLU A 194 23.39 14.22 -2.00
CA GLU A 194 23.76 12.97 -1.32
C GLU A 194 22.71 12.59 -0.26
N GLY A 195 22.19 13.58 0.48
CA GLY A 195 21.10 13.36 1.44
C GLY A 195 19.79 12.88 0.79
N ILE A 196 19.42 13.45 -0.37
CA ILE A 196 18.22 13.01 -1.11
C ILE A 196 18.39 11.58 -1.62
N ILE A 197 19.55 11.26 -2.21
CA ILE A 197 19.86 9.92 -2.74
C ILE A 197 19.87 8.88 -1.62
N TYR A 198 20.45 9.21 -0.47
CA TYR A 198 20.50 8.32 0.69
C TYR A 198 19.10 7.98 1.21
N ARG A 199 18.23 9.00 1.39
CA ARG A 199 16.85 8.79 1.84
C ARG A 199 16.05 7.91 0.87
N PHE A 200 16.23 8.14 -0.43
CA PHE A 200 15.59 7.33 -1.47
C PHE A 200 16.05 5.86 -1.39
N ASN A 201 17.35 5.61 -1.39
CA ASN A 201 17.90 4.26 -1.32
C ASN A 201 17.51 3.53 -0.04
N PHE A 202 17.53 4.22 1.11
CA PHE A 202 17.12 3.65 2.37
C PHE A 202 15.66 3.19 2.34
N LEU A 203 14.74 4.06 1.89
CA LEU A 203 13.32 3.72 1.83
C LEU A 203 13.06 2.59 0.82
N MET A 204 13.71 2.63 -0.34
CA MET A 204 13.60 1.58 -1.36
C MET A 204 14.07 0.23 -0.80
N LEU A 205 15.24 0.18 -0.17
CA LEU A 205 15.80 -1.06 0.39
C LEU A 205 14.88 -1.63 1.47
N ALA A 206 14.42 -0.80 2.40
CA ALA A 206 13.49 -1.22 3.45
C ALA A 206 12.21 -1.82 2.86
N THR A 207 11.73 -1.26 1.74
CA THR A 207 10.51 -1.72 1.08
C THR A 207 10.69 -3.04 0.35
N VAL A 208 11.80 -3.22 -0.36
CA VAL A 208 12.10 -4.49 -1.03
C VAL A 208 12.29 -5.60 0.01
N ILE A 209 12.97 -5.32 1.12
CA ILE A 209 13.11 -6.27 2.22
C ILE A 209 11.73 -6.61 2.80
N CYS A 210 10.90 -5.60 3.09
CA CYS A 210 9.54 -5.81 3.60
C CYS A 210 8.71 -6.67 2.65
N ALA A 211 8.67 -6.32 1.36
CA ALA A 211 7.92 -7.07 0.35
C ALA A 211 8.46 -8.51 0.18
N ALA A 212 9.78 -8.71 0.20
CA ALA A 212 10.38 -10.03 0.12
C ALA A 212 10.01 -10.89 1.33
N VAL A 213 10.07 -10.32 2.55
CA VAL A 213 9.63 -11.00 3.77
C VAL A 213 8.14 -11.36 3.66
N THR A 214 7.27 -10.43 3.24
CA THR A 214 5.83 -10.71 3.05
C THR A 214 5.59 -11.88 2.09
N ILE A 215 6.27 -11.89 0.93
CA ILE A 215 6.09 -12.95 -0.07
C ILE A 215 6.63 -14.29 0.44
N ILE A 216 7.81 -14.31 1.06
CA ILE A 216 8.39 -15.53 1.63
C ILE A 216 7.48 -16.08 2.73
N SER A 217 7.03 -15.23 3.66
CA SER A 217 6.10 -15.60 4.72
C SER A 217 4.79 -16.15 4.16
N PHE A 218 4.24 -15.52 3.12
CA PHE A 218 3.03 -16.01 2.46
C PHE A 218 3.24 -17.39 1.84
N ILE A 219 4.34 -17.59 1.09
CA ILE A 219 4.66 -18.89 0.47
C ILE A 219 4.82 -19.98 1.53
N LEU A 220 5.54 -19.68 2.62
CA LEU A 220 5.72 -20.62 3.72
C LEU A 220 4.39 -20.97 4.39
N SER A 221 3.49 -20.00 4.58
CA SER A 221 2.14 -20.25 5.13
C SER A 221 1.33 -21.17 4.22
N GLN A 222 1.36 -20.95 2.90
CA GLN A 222 0.65 -21.79 1.94
C GLN A 222 1.20 -23.23 1.89
N ILE A 223 2.52 -23.39 2.00
CA ILE A 223 3.16 -24.72 2.06
C ILE A 223 2.81 -25.42 3.38
N ALA A 224 2.87 -24.71 4.50
CA ALA A 224 2.55 -25.24 5.81
C ALA A 224 1.08 -25.68 5.92
N GLU A 225 0.13 -24.88 5.41
CA GLU A 225 -1.29 -25.28 5.33
C GLU A 225 -1.49 -26.50 4.41
N GLY A 226 -0.69 -26.61 3.34
CA GLY A 226 -0.64 -27.78 2.48
C GLY A 226 -0.12 -29.04 3.19
N GLN A 227 0.89 -28.92 4.06
CA GLN A 227 1.48 -30.03 4.82
C GLN A 227 0.68 -30.42 6.07
N ASN A 228 0.07 -29.47 6.78
CA ASN A 228 -0.81 -29.75 7.94
C ASN A 228 -2.04 -30.57 7.56
N LYS A 229 -2.47 -30.56 6.29
CA LYS A 229 -3.52 -31.48 5.81
C LYS A 229 -3.07 -32.95 5.77
N TRP A 230 -1.77 -33.24 5.91
CA TRP A 230 -1.20 -34.58 5.77
C TRP A 230 -0.58 -35.13 7.07
N ASP A 231 -0.29 -34.26 8.05
CA ASP A 231 0.34 -34.65 9.32
C ASP A 231 -0.49 -34.08 10.48
N GLU A 232 -1.26 -34.94 11.16
CA GLU A 232 -2.17 -34.54 12.26
C GLU A 232 -1.44 -34.13 13.56
N ASN A 233 -0.10 -34.11 13.60
CA ASN A 233 0.67 -34.08 14.86
C ASN A 233 1.59 -32.86 15.09
N MET A 234 1.45 -31.75 14.36
CA MET A 234 2.28 -30.56 14.61
C MET A 234 1.46 -29.26 14.75
N GLU A 235 1.04 -28.97 15.99
CA GLU A 235 0.35 -27.74 16.42
C GLU A 235 1.29 -26.52 16.52
N LEU A 236 1.98 -26.16 15.43
CA LEU A 236 2.56 -24.84 15.29
C LEU A 236 1.69 -24.03 14.33
N GLU A 237 0.89 -23.11 14.86
CA GLU A 237 0.09 -22.15 14.08
C GLU A 237 1.00 -21.09 13.43
N VAL A 238 1.87 -21.52 12.52
CA VAL A 238 2.75 -20.65 11.73
C VAL A 238 1.92 -19.58 10.98
N SER A 239 0.67 -19.89 10.61
CA SER A 239 -0.27 -18.95 9.98
C SER A 239 -0.63 -17.76 10.88
N SER A 240 -0.71 -17.96 12.21
CA SER A 240 -1.01 -16.91 13.19
C SER A 240 0.18 -15.99 13.51
N ALA A 241 1.41 -16.51 13.41
CA ALA A 241 2.64 -15.77 13.70
C ALA A 241 3.11 -14.89 12.52
N LEU A 242 2.61 -15.16 11.32
CA LEU A 242 3.00 -14.49 10.07
C LEU A 242 1.97 -13.44 9.59
N CYS A 243 0.79 -13.34 10.23
CA CYS A 243 -0.27 -12.38 9.92
C CYS A 243 -0.26 -11.12 10.80
#